data_AF-A0A3S3K6X4-F1
#
_entry.id   AF-A0A3S3K6X4-F1
#
_cell.length_a   1.000
_cell.length_b   1.000
_cell.length_c   1.000
_cell.angle_alpha   90.00
_cell.angle_beta   90.00
_cell.angle_gamma   90.00
#
_symmetry.space_group_name_H-M   'P 1'
#
loop_
_entity.id
_entity.type
_entity.pdbx_description
1 polymer ?
#
loop_
_entity_poly.entity_id
_entity_poly.type
_entity_poly.pdbx_seq_one_letter_code
_entity_poly.pdbx_strand_id
1 'polypeptide(L)'
;MTGYTYAEAEYLGDKELLARIRRAEAKSGKKTGQRYTRDENGKLVTHRVSVSFYPKTKFSIEDQAPDGGEFSNLRELEESEYEKTFGLTL
;
A
#
# COMPACT_ATOMS: atom_id res chain seq x y z
N MET A 1 7.31 4.71 12.13
CA MET A 1 6.99 5.62 11.02
C MET A 1 5.69 5.12 10.42
N THR A 2 4.56 5.74 10.73
CA THR A 2 3.23 5.20 10.42
C THR A 2 2.84 5.61 9.00
N GLY A 3 2.87 4.65 8.07
CA GLY A 3 2.25 4.83 6.76
C GLY A 3 0.73 4.76 6.89
N TYR A 4 0.01 5.44 6.01
CA TYR A 4 -1.44 5.44 5.95
C TYR A 4 -1.92 4.88 4.62
N THR A 5 -3.05 4.19 4.65
CA THR A 5 -3.79 3.75 3.47
C THR A 5 -5.06 4.59 3.30
N TYR A 6 -5.59 4.63 2.08
CA TYR A 6 -6.84 5.32 1.80
C TYR A 6 -7.99 4.80 2.68
N ALA A 7 -8.11 3.48 2.83
CA ALA A 7 -9.14 2.85 3.65
C ALA A 7 -9.03 3.22 5.14
N GLU A 8 -7.81 3.31 5.69
CA GLU A 8 -7.61 3.77 7.07
C GLU A 8 -8.04 5.22 7.26
N ALA A 9 -7.68 6.11 6.33
CA ALA A 9 -8.10 7.51 6.39
C ALA A 9 -9.63 7.66 6.25
N GLU A 10 -10.27 6.82 5.45
CA GLU A 10 -11.73 6.76 5.31
C GLU A 10 -12.41 6.30 6.59
N TYR A 11 -11.89 5.22 7.18
CA TYR A 11 -12.38 4.69 8.45
C TYR A 11 -12.26 5.70 9.61
N LEU A 12 -11.16 6.45 9.65
CA LEU A 12 -10.94 7.51 10.65
C LEU A 12 -11.79 8.77 10.40
N GLY A 13 -12.42 8.90 9.23
CA GLY A 13 -13.16 10.11 8.84
C GLY A 13 -12.28 11.35 8.66
N ASP A 14 -10.97 11.18 8.49
CA ASP A 14 -10.01 12.29 8.35
C ASP A 14 -10.00 12.79 6.90
N LYS A 15 -10.80 13.84 6.65
CA LYS A 15 -10.96 14.45 5.32
C LYS A 15 -9.65 15.04 4.78
N GLU A 16 -8.78 15.56 5.65
CA GLU A 16 -7.52 16.16 5.22
C GLU A 16 -6.53 15.06 4.80
N LEU A 17 -6.39 14.02 5.62
CA LEU A 17 -5.55 12.87 5.32
C LEU A 17 -6.02 12.18 4.03
N LEU A 18 -7.32 11.95 3.88
CA LEU A 18 -7.93 11.41 2.66
C LEU A 18 -7.54 12.23 1.41
N ALA A 19 -7.68 13.55 1.48
CA ALA A 19 -7.33 14.43 0.38
C ALA A 19 -5.83 14.37 0.05
N ARG A 20 -4.96 14.29 1.07
CA ARG A 20 -3.51 14.16 0.89
C ARG A 20 -3.13 12.83 0.25
N ILE A 21 -3.74 11.72 0.68
CA ILE A 21 -3.53 10.40 0.10
C ILE A 21 -3.98 10.43 -1.37
N ARG A 22 -5.21 10.88 -1.67
CA ARG A 22 -5.71 10.99 -3.06
C ARG A 22 -4.77 11.78 -3.97
N ARG A 23 -4.23 12.91 -3.49
CA ARG A 23 -3.24 13.71 -4.24
C ARG A 23 -1.94 12.96 -4.48
N ALA A 24 -1.43 12.26 -3.46
CA ALA A 24 -0.21 11.47 -3.59
C ALA A 24 -0.40 10.29 -4.56
N GLU A 25 -1.54 9.61 -4.50
CA GLU A 25 -1.88 8.54 -5.44
C GLU A 25 -1.99 9.06 -6.87
N ALA A 26 -2.68 10.18 -7.08
CA ALA A 26 -2.83 10.78 -8.40
C ALA A 26 -1.48 11.24 -8.99
N LYS A 27 -0.58 11.77 -8.15
CA LYS A 27 0.75 12.22 -8.59
C LYS A 27 1.70 11.06 -8.93
N SER A 28 1.61 9.95 -8.19
CA SER A 28 2.53 8.82 -8.32
C SER A 28 2.03 7.70 -9.22
N GLY A 29 0.72 7.66 -9.53
CA GLY A 29 0.08 6.50 -10.16
C GLY A 29 -0.08 5.29 -9.21
N LYS A 30 0.37 5.40 -7.95
CA LYS A 30 0.37 4.31 -6.97
C LYS A 30 -0.85 4.41 -6.07
N LYS A 31 -1.66 3.35 -6.00
CA LYS A 31 -2.81 3.20 -5.13
C LYS A 31 -2.39 2.55 -3.82
N THR A 32 -2.77 3.18 -2.71
CA THR A 32 -2.58 2.66 -1.36
C THR A 32 -3.66 1.63 -1.03
N GLY A 33 -3.40 0.78 -0.03
CA GLY A 33 -4.28 -0.30 0.40
C GLY A 33 -3.68 -1.68 0.18
N GLN A 34 -4.53 -2.71 0.27
CA GLN A 34 -4.13 -4.09 0.02
C GLN A 34 -3.97 -4.35 -1.47
N ARG A 35 -2.87 -5.01 -1.83
CA ARG A 35 -2.52 -5.41 -3.20
C ARG A 35 -1.98 -6.83 -3.19
N TYR A 36 -1.92 -7.45 -4.36
CA TYR A 36 -1.60 -8.87 -4.47
C TYR A 36 -0.60 -9.13 -5.58
N THR A 37 0.26 -10.13 -5.40
CA THR A 37 1.08 -10.72 -6.47
C THR A 37 0.88 -12.24 -6.49
N ARG A 38 1.48 -12.92 -7.48
CA ARG A 38 1.58 -14.38 -7.50
C ARG A 38 3.05 -14.78 -7.41
N ASP A 39 3.35 -15.75 -6.57
CA ASP A 39 4.68 -16.35 -6.52
C ASP A 39 4.92 -17.30 -7.71
N GLU A 40 6.12 -17.89 -7.79
CA GLU A 40 6.51 -18.83 -8.84
C GLU A 40 5.66 -20.12 -8.84
N ASN A 41 5.01 -20.44 -7.73
CA ASN A 41 4.10 -21.58 -7.59
C ASN A 41 2.63 -21.20 -7.88
N GLY A 42 2.37 -19.95 -8.27
CA GLY A 42 1.04 -19.41 -8.50
C GLY A 42 0.24 -19.09 -7.23
N LYS A 43 0.85 -19.18 -6.05
CA LYS A 43 0.21 -18.82 -4.77
C LYS A 43 0.08 -17.31 -4.67
N LEU A 44 -1.06 -16.85 -4.16
CA LEU A 44 -1.32 -15.44 -3.91
C LEU A 44 -0.44 -14.96 -2.75
N VAL A 45 0.25 -13.84 -2.96
CA VAL A 45 0.97 -13.11 -1.93
C VAL A 45 0.27 -11.78 -1.71
N THR A 46 -0.07 -11.48 -0.46
CA THR A 46 -0.76 -10.24 -0.08
C THR A 46 0.27 -9.21 0.37
N HIS A 47 0.07 -7.98 -0.07
CA HIS A 47 0.89 -6.83 0.28
C HIS A 47 0.01 -5.69 0.78
N ARG A 48 0.57 -4.85 1.64
CA ARG A 48 -0.03 -3.55 2.01
C ARG A 48 0.84 -2.44 1.46
N VAL A 49 0.28 -1.61 0.58
CA VAL A 49 0.92 -0.37 0.13
C VAL A 49 0.41 0.79 0.97
N SER A 50 1.31 1.49 1.64
CA SER A 50 0.99 2.65 2.46
C SER A 50 1.78 3.88 2.01
N VAL A 51 1.31 5.08 2.38
CA VAL A 51 2.00 6.34 2.12
C VAL A 51 2.28 7.07 3.42
N SER A 52 3.50 7.57 3.56
CA SER A 52 3.91 8.48 4.64
C SER A 52 4.18 9.87 4.05
N PHE A 53 3.96 10.92 4.84
CA PHE A 53 4.14 12.31 4.38
C PHE A 53 5.27 13.07 5.09
N TYR A 54 5.92 12.44 6.07
CA TYR A 54 7.01 13.04 6.85
C TYR A 54 8.27 12.16 6.76
N PRO A 55 9.47 12.73 6.55
CA PRO A 55 9.75 14.14 6.24
C PRO A 55 9.38 14.53 4.79
N LYS A 56 9.09 13.54 3.93
CA LYS A 56 8.62 13.73 2.54
C LYS A 56 7.60 12.65 2.19
N THR A 57 6.85 12.84 1.10
CA THR A 57 5.94 11.81 0.59
C THR A 57 6.73 10.58 0.16
N LYS A 58 6.51 9.44 0.81
CA LYS A 58 7.16 8.16 0.50
C LYS A 58 6.13 7.04 0.53
N PHE A 59 6.11 6.24 -0.53
CA PHE A 59 5.32 5.01 -0.59
C PHE A 59 6.14 3.85 -0.07
N SER A 60 5.46 2.96 0.64
CA SER A 60 6.04 1.77 1.23
C SER A 60 5.16 0.56 0.98
N ILE A 61 5.78 -0.60 1.03
CA ILE A 61 5.12 -1.89 0.89
C ILE A 61 5.55 -2.82 2.01
N GLU A 62 4.59 -3.59 2.49
CA GLU A 62 4.76 -4.64 3.50
C GLU A 62 4.18 -5.93 2.96
N ASP A 63 4.84 -7.04 3.26
CA ASP A 63 4.37 -8.36 2.87
C ASP A 63 3.59 -8.96 4.02
N GLN A 64 2.45 -9.58 3.71
CA GLN A 64 1.75 -10.40 4.67
C GLN A 64 2.45 -11.76 4.78
N ALA A 65 2.54 -12.28 6.00
CA ALA A 65 3.04 -13.62 6.20
C ALA A 65 2.18 -14.67 5.43
N PRO A 66 2.77 -15.78 4.92
CA PRO A 66 2.08 -16.74 4.05
C PRO A 66 0.91 -17.50 4.71
N ASP A 67 0.82 -17.43 6.04
CA ASP A 67 -0.23 -17.98 6.90
C ASP A 67 -1.37 -16.97 7.14
N GLY A 68 -1.33 -15.79 6.51
CA GLY A 68 -2.28 -14.70 6.74
C GLY A 68 -2.00 -13.92 8.03
N GLY A 69 -0.81 -14.10 8.62
CA GLY A 69 -0.36 -13.39 9.81
C GLY A 69 -0.11 -11.90 9.57
N GLU A 70 0.68 -11.30 10.45
CA GLU A 70 0.93 -9.85 10.44
C GLU A 70 1.68 -9.38 9.20
N PHE A 71 1.44 -8.12 8.82
CA PHE A 71 2.24 -7.43 7.83
C PHE A 71 3.63 -7.15 8.39
N SER A 72 4.66 -7.50 7.64
CA SER A 72 6.05 -7.34 8.04
C SER A 72 6.90 -6.87 6.85
N ASN A 73 8.20 -6.68 7.07
CA ASN A 73 9.17 -6.29 6.04
C ASN A 73 8.84 -4.96 5.33
N LEU A 74 8.49 -3.93 6.12
CA LEU A 74 8.26 -2.58 5.61
C LEU A 74 9.50 -2.07 4.84
N ARG A 75 9.32 -1.83 3.55
CA ARG A 75 10.36 -1.28 2.67
C ARG A 75 9.80 -0.15 1.81
N GLU A 76 10.69 0.56 1.12
CA GLU A 76 10.28 1.55 0.12
C GLU A 76 9.67 0.85 -1.10
N LEU A 77 8.54 1.36 -1.59
CA LEU A 77 7.87 0.77 -2.74
C LEU A 77 8.54 1.22 -4.04
N GLU A 78 9.25 0.29 -4.68
CA GLU A 78 9.79 0.47 -6.02
C GLU A 78 8.69 0.47 -7.09
N GLU A 79 8.96 1.11 -8.22
CA GLU A 79 8.02 1.17 -9.34
C GLU A 79 7.78 -0.21 -9.96
N SER A 80 8.85 -0.96 -10.21
CA SER A 80 8.82 -2.33 -10.75
C SER A 80 8.06 -3.31 -9.84
N GLU A 81 8.10 -3.09 -8.53
CA GLU A 81 7.36 -3.91 -7.56
C GLU A 81 5.86 -3.58 -7.60
N TYR A 82 5.52 -2.29 -7.68
CA TYR A 82 4.13 -1.87 -7.79
C TYR A 82 3.47 -2.39 -9.08
N GLU A 83 4.18 -2.38 -10.21
CA GLU A 83 3.65 -2.88 -11.49
C GLU A 83 3.31 -4.38 -11.48
N LYS A 84 4.04 -5.18 -10.69
CA LYS A 84 3.75 -6.62 -10.52
C LYS A 84 2.51 -6.86 -9.66
N THR A 85 2.13 -5.88 -8.87
CA THR A 85 1.01 -6.00 -7.94
C THR A 85 -0.30 -5.58 -8.61
N PHE A 86 -1.40 -6.24 -8.26
CA PHE A 86 -2.74 -5.84 -8.66
C PHE A 86 -3.63 -5.58 -7.45
N GLY A 87 -4.58 -4.65 -7.59
CA GLY A 87 -5.63 -4.43 -6.60
C GLY A 87 -6.85 -5.29 -6.92
N LEU A 88 -7.54 -5.81 -5.91
CA LEU A 88 -8.88 -6.35 -6.10
C LEU A 88 -9.84 -5.17 -6.24
N THR A 89 -10.42 -5.01 -7.41
CA THR A 89 -11.53 -4.07 -7.60
C THR A 89 -12.79 -4.87 -7.33
N LEU A 90 -13.53 -4.51 -6.29
CA LEU A 90 -14.88 -5.03 -6.04
C LEU A 90 -15.89 -4.35 -6.98
#